data_AF-A0AAV6XZJ1-F1
#
_entry.id   AF-A0AAV6XZJ1-F1
#
_cell.length_a   1.000
_cell.length_b   1.000
_cell.length_c   1.000
_cell.angle_alpha   90.00
_cell.angle_beta   90.00
_cell.angle_gamma   90.00
#
_symmetry.space_group_name_H-M   'P 1'
#
loop_
_entity.id
_entity.type
_entity.pdbx_description
1 polymer ?
#
loop_
_entity_poly.entity_id
_entity_poly.type
_entity_poly.pdbx_seq_one_letter_code
_entity_poly.pdbx_strand_id
1 'polypeptide(L)'
;MLLRLLLRSTTNAAAPTAATSPLLQQSHQWQQLSLWRGLASKSRKQGKGKGKGKSTKGKKTKSPKFDAKEKKKFDAKEKKKQPPEEMKPAADAESSGVQEAELRRRLLAEDDKNPALDVGPNGRPLFTSTPSIYSLTKDDTNTYMRFSMEELKEALPEGLPMGMLKEFEESSRSALLVRESFINLRDNFRRAADPSFVVNSKAPEVRKQIVLDGPVSCGKSTALAMLVHWARKEGWLVFYVPRGRDWTHGGLFYKNPQTGLWDTPVQAANILQDFLKYNKSYLQGLKCNILDPIPLGEGAGVGWPKGSDKMQISEGTTLYQLVEAGLNDTHAAVGVVVRLRKELSKITDLPVFIAIDQYNSWFTFTDFEEPVTVRSCRAVHARELATVNAFRSMMHEDMMVGAFCHSTAVGKLRQELPDVPTEARIYFPRYNLGEAATVCHYYLRQRLVKREAFSEENWKKIFYLSNGNGTEMRYLVPFMR
;
A
#
# COMPACT_ATOMS: atom_id res chain seq x y z
N MET A 1 -18.10 84.46 4.62
CA MET A 1 -19.11 83.52 5.16
C MET A 1 -18.43 82.60 6.17
N LEU A 2 -18.72 82.84 7.46
CA LEU A 2 -18.52 82.08 8.72
C LEU A 2 -17.55 80.86 8.76
N LEU A 3 -16.39 80.95 9.47
CA LEU A 3 -16.11 80.55 10.89
C LEU A 3 -15.99 79.00 11.07
N ARG A 4 -15.02 78.35 11.74
CA ARG A 4 -14.05 78.64 12.83
C ARG A 4 -13.07 77.44 13.04
N LEU A 5 -11.79 77.73 13.38
CA LEU A 5 -10.95 77.21 14.51
C LEU A 5 -10.59 75.69 14.60
N LEU A 6 -9.45 75.20 15.11
CA LEU A 6 -8.18 75.69 15.70
C LEU A 6 -7.24 74.46 15.93
N LEU A 7 -5.92 74.65 15.74
CA LEU A 7 -4.76 74.30 16.62
C LEU A 7 -4.52 72.83 17.07
N ARG A 8 -3.29 72.32 17.35
CA ARG A 8 -1.89 72.80 17.31
C ARG A 8 -0.92 71.62 17.58
N SER A 9 0.31 71.78 17.08
CA SER A 9 1.63 71.52 17.71
C SER A 9 2.02 70.10 18.20
N THR A 10 2.91 69.40 17.49
CA THR A 10 4.39 69.25 17.70
C THR A 10 4.82 68.49 18.97
N THR A 11 5.59 67.39 18.81
CA THR A 11 7.00 67.25 19.24
C THR A 11 7.56 65.85 18.93
N ASN A 12 8.84 65.83 18.51
CA ASN A 12 9.90 64.80 18.60
C ASN A 12 9.62 63.52 19.43
N ALA A 13 10.14 62.38 18.98
CA ALA A 13 11.31 61.71 19.60
C ALA A 13 11.51 60.25 19.12
N ALA A 14 12.73 59.80 19.37
CA ALA A 14 13.36 58.52 19.08
C ALA A 14 12.70 57.27 19.68
N ALA A 15 13.19 56.12 19.20
CA ALA A 15 12.92 54.72 19.54
C ALA A 15 12.83 54.38 21.05
N PRO A 16 12.29 53.19 21.42
CA PRO A 16 13.24 52.08 21.66
C PRO A 16 12.72 50.65 21.38
N THR A 17 13.71 49.74 21.33
CA THR A 17 13.70 48.31 21.68
C THR A 17 13.00 47.30 20.76
N ALA A 18 13.85 46.62 19.99
CA ALA A 18 13.60 45.30 19.43
C ALA A 18 13.36 44.26 20.54
N ALA A 19 12.32 43.45 20.38
CA ALA A 19 12.16 42.17 21.04
C ALA A 19 11.88 41.11 19.97
N THR A 20 12.82 40.20 19.84
CA THR A 20 12.90 39.05 18.93
C THR A 20 11.77 38.05 19.14
N SER A 21 11.18 37.60 18.03
CA SER A 21 10.15 36.56 17.95
C SER A 21 10.70 35.15 18.26
N PRO A 22 9.92 34.24 18.91
CA PRO A 22 10.34 32.87 19.15
C PRO A 22 9.89 31.96 18.00
N LEU A 23 10.77 31.71 17.04
CA LEU A 23 10.53 30.77 15.92
C LEU A 23 11.55 29.62 15.90
N LEU A 24 12.20 29.34 17.04
CA LEU A 24 13.29 28.37 17.13
C LEU A 24 13.07 27.25 18.17
N GLN A 25 11.86 27.09 18.69
CA GLN A 25 11.58 26.10 19.74
C GLN A 25 10.66 24.94 19.35
N GLN A 26 10.26 24.82 18.08
CA GLN A 26 9.48 23.67 17.58
C GLN A 26 10.29 22.63 16.81
N SER A 27 11.55 22.89 16.45
CA SER A 27 12.39 21.94 15.72
C SER A 27 13.01 20.83 16.59
N HIS A 28 13.11 21.03 17.90
CA HIS A 28 13.75 20.06 18.81
C HIS A 28 12.82 18.96 19.35
N GLN A 29 11.50 19.07 19.16
CA GLN A 29 10.54 18.08 19.67
C GLN A 29 10.31 16.89 18.71
N TRP A 30 10.69 17.05 17.43
CA TRP A 30 10.53 16.01 16.41
C TRP A 30 11.67 14.99 16.34
N GLN A 31 12.81 15.26 16.98
CA GLN A 31 13.96 14.33 17.01
C GLN A 31 13.96 13.35 18.19
N GLN A 32 13.11 13.51 19.22
CA GLN A 32 13.04 12.57 20.35
C GLN A 32 11.99 11.46 20.19
N LEU A 33 11.02 11.61 19.28
CA LEU A 33 9.96 10.61 19.04
C LEU A 33 10.37 9.46 18.09
N SER A 34 11.51 9.58 17.41
CA SER A 34 12.07 8.52 16.56
C SER A 34 12.92 7.48 17.34
N LEU A 35 13.34 7.80 18.56
CA LEU A 35 14.19 6.92 19.39
C LEU A 35 13.43 5.92 20.26
N TRP A 36 12.11 6.02 20.39
CA TRP A 36 11.30 5.13 21.25
C TRP A 36 10.57 3.99 20.51
N ARG A 37 10.76 3.85 19.19
CA ARG A 37 10.20 2.73 18.41
C ARG A 37 11.11 1.50 18.29
N GLY A 38 12.31 1.53 18.89
CA GLY A 38 13.33 0.47 18.75
C GLY A 38 13.43 -0.57 19.86
N LEU A 39 12.63 -0.49 20.94
CA LEU A 39 12.79 -1.36 22.11
C LEU A 39 11.46 -1.91 22.63
N ALA A 40 10.76 -2.71 21.82
CA ALA A 40 9.62 -3.51 22.30
C ALA A 40 9.42 -4.79 21.48
N SER A 41 10.44 -5.64 21.38
CA SER A 41 10.26 -7.05 21.01
C SER A 41 11.35 -7.93 21.62
N LYS A 42 11.28 -8.18 22.93
CA LYS A 42 11.97 -9.30 23.56
C LYS A 42 11.02 -10.08 24.46
N SER A 43 10.81 -11.32 24.03
CA SER A 43 10.30 -12.51 24.72
C SER A 43 9.75 -12.35 26.14
N ARG A 44 8.49 -12.75 26.35
CA ARG A 44 8.00 -13.14 27.67
C ARG A 44 7.78 -14.66 27.71
N LYS A 45 8.79 -15.37 28.22
CA LYS A 45 8.67 -16.75 28.71
C LYS A 45 7.76 -16.74 29.94
N GLN A 46 6.70 -17.54 29.93
CA GLN A 46 5.89 -17.81 31.12
C GLN A 46 6.68 -18.65 32.13
N GLY A 47 6.98 -18.05 33.28
CA GLY A 47 7.49 -18.73 34.47
C GLY A 47 6.35 -19.14 35.40
N LYS A 48 6.39 -20.40 35.83
CA LYS A 48 5.52 -21.00 36.85
C LYS A 48 5.70 -20.30 38.21
N GLY A 49 4.59 -19.99 38.88
CA GLY A 49 4.54 -19.61 40.30
C GLY A 49 3.39 -20.31 41.01
N LYS A 50 3.69 -21.05 42.07
CA LYS A 50 2.76 -21.81 42.94
C LYS A 50 2.02 -20.87 43.90
N GLY A 51 0.77 -21.19 44.25
CA GLY A 51 0.06 -20.56 45.38
C GLY A 51 -1.38 -21.05 45.60
N LYS A 52 -1.54 -21.94 46.59
CA LYS A 52 -2.70 -22.67 47.13
C LYS A 52 -4.06 -21.93 47.29
N GLY A 53 -5.16 -22.69 47.13
CA GLY A 53 -6.47 -22.42 47.77
C GLY A 53 -7.63 -23.33 47.31
N LYS A 54 -8.16 -24.17 48.23
CA LYS A 54 -9.31 -25.13 48.22
C LYS A 54 -10.60 -24.63 47.52
N SER A 55 -11.63 -25.38 47.09
CA SER A 55 -12.11 -26.80 47.10
C SER A 55 -13.41 -26.84 46.26
N THR A 56 -13.80 -27.88 45.50
CA THR A 56 -14.74 -28.96 45.92
C THR A 56 -15.10 -29.89 44.73
N LYS A 57 -15.29 -31.20 45.04
CA LYS A 57 -16.09 -32.31 44.42
C LYS A 57 -16.40 -32.28 42.90
N GLY A 58 -16.31 -33.34 42.09
CA GLY A 58 -16.09 -34.80 42.18
C GLY A 58 -16.26 -35.34 40.73
N LYS A 59 -15.67 -36.43 40.25
CA LYS A 59 -16.12 -37.83 40.37
C LYS A 59 -15.16 -38.73 39.54
N LYS A 60 -15.06 -39.99 39.97
CA LYS A 60 -14.24 -41.16 39.53
C LYS A 60 -14.25 -41.39 37.99
N THR A 61 -13.26 -42.02 37.35
CA THR A 61 -12.92 -43.46 37.47
C THR A 61 -11.63 -43.91 36.74
N LYS A 62 -10.94 -44.87 37.38
CA LYS A 62 -10.18 -46.05 36.87
C LYS A 62 -8.74 -45.91 36.28
N SER A 63 -7.79 -46.28 37.14
CA SER A 63 -6.44 -46.89 36.94
C SER A 63 -6.56 -48.38 36.49
N PRO A 64 -5.49 -49.16 36.10
CA PRO A 64 -4.15 -49.17 36.73
C PRO A 64 -2.87 -49.52 35.92
N LYS A 65 -1.74 -49.09 36.55
CA LYS A 65 -0.35 -49.63 36.72
C LYS A 65 0.29 -50.57 35.68
N PHE A 66 1.59 -50.34 35.43
CA PHE A 66 2.69 -51.33 35.58
C PHE A 66 4.06 -50.64 35.73
N ASP A 67 5.05 -51.43 36.15
CA ASP A 67 6.13 -51.14 37.09
C ASP A 67 7.48 -50.62 36.55
N ALA A 68 8.33 -50.22 37.51
CA ALA A 68 9.71 -49.77 37.38
C ALA A 68 10.75 -50.91 37.32
N LYS A 69 11.89 -50.62 36.66
CA LYS A 69 13.29 -51.08 36.93
C LYS A 69 14.17 -50.51 35.79
N GLU A 70 15.43 -50.12 35.91
CA GLU A 70 16.49 -50.38 36.88
C GLU A 70 17.60 -49.32 36.71
N LYS A 71 18.38 -49.07 37.78
CA LYS A 71 19.57 -48.20 37.82
C LYS A 71 20.83 -48.97 37.37
N LYS A 72 21.81 -48.28 36.78
CA LYS A 72 23.24 -48.52 37.05
C LYS A 72 24.06 -47.22 36.93
N LYS A 73 24.94 -47.02 37.93
CA LYS A 73 25.83 -45.87 38.21
C LYS A 73 27.27 -46.14 37.73
N PHE A 74 28.09 -45.09 37.87
CA PHE A 74 29.57 -45.01 37.97
C PHE A 74 30.30 -44.70 36.64
N ASP A 75 31.26 -43.77 36.54
CA ASP A 75 31.88 -42.87 37.52
C ASP A 75 32.60 -41.69 36.83
N ALA A 76 32.93 -40.68 37.62
CA ALA A 76 33.61 -39.44 37.22
C ALA A 76 35.12 -39.61 36.95
N LYS A 77 35.67 -38.80 36.02
CA LYS A 77 37.08 -38.40 36.06
C LYS A 77 37.27 -37.00 35.49
N GLU A 78 37.74 -36.09 36.36
CA GLU A 78 38.12 -34.71 36.07
C GLU A 78 39.31 -34.62 35.10
N LYS A 79 39.30 -33.63 34.21
CA LYS A 79 40.51 -32.96 33.71
C LYS A 79 40.26 -31.47 33.45
N LYS A 80 40.93 -30.67 34.29
CA LYS A 80 41.46 -29.29 34.19
C LYS A 80 40.91 -28.32 33.13
N LYS A 81 40.47 -27.16 33.66
CA LYS A 81 40.16 -25.89 32.99
C LYS A 81 41.36 -25.28 32.24
N GLN A 82 41.09 -24.73 31.05
CA GLN A 82 41.78 -23.58 30.45
C GLN A 82 40.73 -22.53 30.05
N PRO A 83 41.07 -21.23 30.03
CA PRO A 83 40.11 -20.13 29.96
C PRO A 83 39.51 -19.96 28.55
N PRO A 84 38.28 -19.43 28.42
CA PRO A 84 37.64 -19.23 27.13
C PRO A 84 38.31 -18.09 26.35
N GLU A 85 38.73 -18.37 25.12
CA GLU A 85 39.06 -17.34 24.13
C GLU A 85 37.84 -16.47 23.86
N GLU A 86 38.09 -15.17 23.84
CA GLU A 86 37.15 -14.08 23.61
C GLU A 86 36.44 -14.23 22.25
N MET A 87 35.11 -14.35 22.27
CA MET A 87 34.30 -13.98 21.11
C MET A 87 34.38 -12.46 20.91
N LYS A 88 35.06 -12.03 19.85
CA LYS A 88 34.95 -10.68 19.27
C LYS A 88 33.83 -10.63 18.20
N PRO A 89 33.25 -9.44 17.95
CA PRO A 89 31.81 -9.25 18.08
C PRO A 89 31.07 -9.09 16.73
N ALA A 90 29.74 -9.17 16.79
CA ALA A 90 28.80 -8.97 15.68
C ALA A 90 28.91 -7.62 14.91
N ALA A 91 29.79 -6.70 15.32
CA ALA A 91 29.99 -5.40 14.67
C ALA A 91 30.81 -5.51 13.36
N ASP A 92 31.71 -6.49 13.24
CA ASP A 92 32.56 -6.64 12.04
C ASP A 92 31.79 -7.22 10.84
N ALA A 93 30.71 -7.97 11.08
CA ALA A 93 29.85 -8.54 10.05
C ALA A 93 28.90 -7.50 9.41
N GLU A 94 28.44 -6.52 10.18
CA GLU A 94 27.62 -5.42 9.64
C GLU A 94 28.50 -4.43 8.85
N SER A 95 29.72 -4.16 9.33
CA SER A 95 30.72 -3.33 8.63
C SER A 95 31.13 -3.92 7.26
N SER A 96 31.37 -5.23 7.19
CA SER A 96 31.76 -5.90 5.94
C SER A 96 30.63 -5.96 4.92
N GLY A 97 29.38 -6.20 5.35
CA GLY A 97 28.22 -6.21 4.47
C GLY A 97 27.93 -4.85 3.83
N VAL A 98 28.15 -3.75 4.55
CA VAL A 98 27.99 -2.38 4.01
C VAL A 98 29.05 -2.08 2.95
N GLN A 99 30.30 -2.47 3.17
CA GLN A 99 31.37 -2.29 2.20
C GLN A 99 31.14 -3.12 0.92
N GLU A 100 30.65 -4.36 1.05
CA GLU A 100 30.32 -5.22 -0.09
C GLU A 100 29.15 -4.63 -0.91
N ALA A 101 28.12 -4.11 -0.23
CA ALA A 101 26.99 -3.45 -0.88
C ALA A 101 27.42 -2.17 -1.63
N GLU A 102 28.32 -1.37 -1.06
CA GLU A 102 28.85 -0.17 -1.71
C GLU A 102 29.73 -0.50 -2.92
N LEU A 103 30.60 -1.50 -2.79
CA LEU A 103 31.41 -2.01 -3.91
C LEU A 103 30.52 -2.53 -5.04
N ARG A 104 29.46 -3.27 -4.72
CA ARG A 104 28.46 -3.72 -5.70
C ARG A 104 27.81 -2.54 -6.43
N ARG A 105 27.39 -1.50 -5.71
CA ARG A 105 26.79 -0.29 -6.34
C ARG A 105 27.74 0.41 -7.30
N ARG A 106 29.03 0.52 -6.94
CA ARG A 106 30.05 1.11 -7.82
C ARG A 106 30.23 0.29 -9.11
N LEU A 107 30.33 -1.04 -8.98
CA LEU A 107 30.42 -1.93 -10.14
C LEU A 107 29.17 -1.88 -11.03
N LEU A 108 27.97 -1.79 -10.44
CA LEU A 108 26.74 -1.64 -11.22
C LEU A 108 26.70 -0.32 -12.00
N ALA A 109 27.21 0.77 -11.42
CA ALA A 109 27.32 2.06 -12.12
C ALA A 109 28.30 2.02 -13.30
N GLU A 110 29.34 1.18 -13.23
CA GLU A 110 30.24 0.91 -14.36
C GLU A 110 29.58 0.03 -15.41
N ASP A 111 28.92 -1.06 -15.00
CA ASP A 111 28.21 -1.97 -15.90
C ASP A 111 27.10 -1.24 -16.68
N ASP A 112 26.45 -0.26 -16.07
CA ASP A 112 25.41 0.55 -16.70
C ASP A 112 25.91 1.40 -17.89
N LYS A 113 27.21 1.65 -17.98
CA LYS A 113 27.83 2.29 -19.15
C LYS A 113 28.02 1.34 -20.32
N ASN A 114 27.84 0.03 -20.12
CA ASN A 114 28.03 -1.00 -21.14
C ASN A 114 26.71 -1.76 -21.43
N PRO A 115 25.93 -1.31 -22.43
CA PRO A 115 24.69 -1.98 -22.84
C PRO A 115 24.88 -3.43 -23.32
N ALA A 116 26.09 -3.84 -23.73
CA ALA A 116 26.36 -5.21 -24.17
C ALA A 116 26.20 -6.25 -23.05
N LEU A 117 26.13 -5.81 -21.78
CA LEU A 117 25.87 -6.68 -20.64
C LEU A 117 24.39 -6.97 -20.43
N ASP A 118 23.49 -6.25 -21.10
CA ASP A 118 22.03 -6.35 -20.95
C ASP A 118 21.45 -7.53 -21.76
N VAL A 119 22.00 -8.72 -21.52
CA VAL A 119 21.65 -9.96 -22.22
C VAL A 119 20.72 -10.81 -21.35
N GLY A 120 19.54 -11.09 -21.88
CA GLY A 120 18.54 -11.98 -21.30
C GLY A 120 18.67 -13.42 -21.79
N PRO A 121 17.67 -14.26 -21.47
CA PRO A 121 17.66 -15.67 -21.87
C PRO A 121 17.80 -15.83 -23.39
N ASN A 122 18.58 -16.82 -23.82
CA ASN A 122 18.83 -17.13 -25.24
C ASN A 122 19.41 -15.96 -26.06
N GLY A 123 20.12 -15.03 -25.42
CA GLY A 123 20.73 -13.89 -26.11
C GLY A 123 19.76 -12.75 -26.47
N ARG A 124 18.50 -12.82 -26.01
CA ARG A 124 17.51 -11.75 -26.23
C ARG A 124 17.85 -10.51 -25.39
N PRO A 125 17.38 -9.31 -25.76
CA PRO A 125 17.54 -8.12 -24.92
C PRO A 125 16.90 -8.30 -23.53
N LEU A 126 17.63 -7.94 -22.48
CA LEU A 126 17.09 -8.00 -21.11
C LEU A 126 16.13 -6.83 -20.80
N PHE A 127 16.35 -5.67 -21.43
CA PHE A 127 15.52 -4.48 -21.27
C PHE A 127 14.77 -4.19 -22.56
N THR A 128 13.56 -3.62 -22.44
CA THR A 128 12.82 -3.10 -23.59
C THR A 128 13.55 -1.89 -24.19
N SER A 129 13.47 -1.74 -25.51
CA SER A 129 13.88 -0.54 -26.24
C SER A 129 12.83 0.57 -26.17
N THR A 130 11.64 0.24 -25.69
CA THR A 130 10.49 1.14 -25.64
C THR A 130 10.68 2.19 -24.54
N PRO A 131 10.50 3.50 -24.85
CA PRO A 131 10.82 4.58 -23.91
C PRO A 131 9.74 4.80 -22.84
N SER A 132 8.52 4.28 -23.02
CA SER A 132 7.38 4.59 -22.16
C SER A 132 6.45 3.39 -21.93
N ILE A 133 5.71 3.43 -20.83
CA ILE A 133 4.74 2.37 -20.46
C ILE A 133 3.56 2.29 -21.43
N TYR A 134 3.28 3.40 -22.13
CA TYR A 134 2.22 3.53 -23.12
C TYR A 134 2.45 2.63 -24.33
N SER A 135 3.68 2.68 -24.84
CA SER A 135 4.09 2.03 -26.08
C SER A 135 4.47 0.55 -25.91
N LEU A 136 4.40 0.00 -24.70
CA LEU A 136 4.67 -1.43 -24.49
C LEU A 136 3.66 -2.27 -25.28
N THR A 137 4.13 -3.36 -25.85
CA THR A 137 3.33 -4.33 -26.62
C THR A 137 3.50 -5.74 -26.06
N LYS A 138 2.87 -6.72 -26.71
CA LYS A 138 3.09 -8.14 -26.35
C LYS A 138 4.51 -8.61 -26.66
N ASP A 139 5.20 -7.96 -27.59
CA ASP A 139 6.56 -8.30 -27.97
C ASP A 139 7.58 -7.89 -26.90
N ASP A 140 7.22 -6.89 -26.07
CA ASP A 140 8.02 -6.46 -24.91
C ASP A 140 7.87 -7.38 -23.70
N THR A 141 7.03 -8.42 -23.76
CA THR A 141 6.88 -9.35 -22.63
C THR A 141 8.18 -10.10 -22.34
N ASN A 142 8.41 -10.40 -21.06
CA ASN A 142 9.68 -10.99 -20.59
C ASN A 142 10.90 -10.08 -20.83
N THR A 143 10.72 -8.77 -20.79
CA THR A 143 11.81 -7.79 -20.72
C THR A 143 11.62 -6.89 -19.52
N TYR A 144 12.67 -6.20 -19.08
CA TYR A 144 12.60 -5.19 -18.03
C TYR A 144 12.42 -3.79 -18.61
N MET A 145 11.50 -3.02 -18.05
CA MET A 145 11.37 -1.61 -18.31
C MET A 145 12.04 -0.81 -17.19
N ARG A 146 12.86 0.18 -17.55
CA ARG A 146 13.51 1.10 -16.60
C ARG A 146 12.58 2.26 -16.30
N PHE A 147 12.60 2.72 -15.05
CA PHE A 147 11.85 3.88 -14.59
C PHE A 147 12.78 4.80 -13.82
N SER A 148 12.55 6.11 -13.92
CA SER A 148 13.16 7.04 -12.97
C SER A 148 12.32 7.07 -11.69
N MET A 149 12.98 7.20 -10.53
CA MET A 149 12.25 7.34 -9.26
C MET A 149 11.48 8.66 -9.19
N GLU A 150 11.91 9.68 -9.93
CA GLU A 150 11.23 10.97 -10.06
C GLU A 150 9.91 10.82 -10.81
N GLU A 151 9.92 10.19 -11.99
CA GLU A 151 8.72 9.87 -12.77
C GLU A 151 7.71 9.05 -11.95
N LEU A 152 8.19 8.03 -11.23
CA LEU A 152 7.32 7.19 -10.41
C LEU A 152 6.69 7.96 -9.25
N LYS A 153 7.43 8.87 -8.59
CA LYS A 153 6.91 9.69 -7.50
C LYS A 153 5.93 10.74 -7.99
N GLU A 154 6.20 11.32 -9.15
CA GLU A 154 5.29 12.28 -9.80
C GLU A 154 3.98 11.60 -10.19
N ALA A 155 4.05 10.40 -10.76
CA ALA A 155 2.87 9.70 -11.24
C ALA A 155 2.17 8.86 -10.18
N LEU A 156 2.79 8.56 -9.04
CA LEU A 156 2.20 7.83 -7.90
C LEU A 156 2.55 8.53 -6.57
N PRO A 157 2.09 9.79 -6.34
CA PRO A 157 2.40 10.55 -5.13
C PRO A 157 1.72 9.99 -3.87
N GLU A 158 0.76 9.07 -4.01
CA GLU A 158 0.15 8.32 -2.90
C GLU A 158 1.10 7.26 -2.33
N GLY A 159 2.10 6.84 -3.11
CA GLY A 159 3.14 5.90 -2.72
C GLY A 159 3.22 4.65 -3.59
N LEU A 160 4.39 4.01 -3.56
CA LEU A 160 4.68 2.80 -4.31
C LEU A 160 4.38 1.53 -3.46
N PRO A 161 3.96 0.43 -4.10
CA PRO A 161 3.78 -0.84 -3.39
C PRO A 161 5.06 -1.30 -2.69
N MET A 162 4.95 -1.81 -1.46
CA MET A 162 6.12 -2.28 -0.69
C MET A 162 6.95 -3.35 -1.41
N GLY A 163 6.29 -4.23 -2.17
CA GLY A 163 6.99 -5.26 -2.95
C GLY A 163 7.85 -4.69 -4.08
N MET A 164 7.43 -3.56 -4.66
CA MET A 164 8.14 -2.80 -5.68
C MET A 164 9.33 -2.05 -5.07
N LEU A 165 9.14 -1.38 -3.92
CA LEU A 165 10.22 -0.70 -3.21
C LEU A 165 11.35 -1.68 -2.84
N LYS A 166 11.01 -2.86 -2.30
CA LYS A 166 11.99 -3.91 -2.00
C LYS A 166 12.71 -4.43 -3.24
N GLU A 167 12.01 -4.56 -4.37
CA GLU A 167 12.64 -4.95 -5.65
C GLU A 167 13.72 -3.93 -6.03
N PHE A 168 13.40 -2.64 -5.98
CA PHE A 168 14.33 -1.57 -6.37
C PHE A 168 15.52 -1.45 -5.42
N GLU A 169 15.28 -1.62 -4.12
CA GLU A 169 16.33 -1.61 -3.11
C GLU A 169 17.31 -2.77 -3.29
N GLU A 170 16.81 -4.00 -3.37
CA GLU A 170 17.64 -5.21 -3.47
C GLU A 170 18.38 -5.30 -4.82
N SER A 171 17.70 -4.93 -5.91
CA SER A 171 18.31 -4.90 -7.24
C SER A 171 19.18 -3.66 -7.47
N SER A 172 19.09 -2.65 -6.60
CA SER A 172 19.75 -1.33 -6.76
C SER A 172 19.42 -0.64 -8.09
N ARG A 173 18.27 -0.98 -8.70
CA ARG A 173 17.82 -0.41 -9.97
C ARG A 173 16.29 -0.35 -10.02
N SER A 174 15.77 0.78 -10.47
CA SER A 174 14.33 0.99 -10.64
C SER A 174 13.84 0.42 -11.96
N ALA A 175 13.73 -0.91 -12.05
CA ALA A 175 13.24 -1.59 -13.24
C ALA A 175 12.22 -2.69 -12.89
N LEU A 176 11.24 -2.89 -13.76
CA LEU A 176 10.17 -3.86 -13.57
C LEU A 176 10.05 -4.79 -14.77
N LEU A 177 9.76 -6.06 -14.49
CA LEU A 177 9.45 -7.04 -15.53
C LEU A 177 8.11 -6.69 -16.21
N VAL A 178 8.12 -6.61 -17.53
CA VAL A 178 6.93 -6.49 -18.36
C VAL A 178 6.28 -7.86 -18.48
N ARG A 179 5.17 -8.02 -17.77
CA ARG A 179 4.41 -9.27 -17.71
C ARG A 179 3.28 -9.28 -18.72
N GLU A 180 3.02 -10.44 -19.32
CA GLU A 180 1.88 -10.61 -20.23
C GLU A 180 0.55 -10.29 -19.54
N SER A 181 0.39 -10.68 -18.27
CA SER A 181 -0.81 -10.38 -17.47
C SER A 181 -1.05 -8.88 -17.30
N PHE A 182 0.01 -8.07 -17.23
CA PHE A 182 -0.10 -6.62 -17.17
C PHE A 182 -0.52 -6.02 -18.52
N ILE A 183 0.10 -6.47 -19.62
CA ILE A 183 -0.26 -6.00 -20.98
C ILE A 183 -1.72 -6.32 -21.28
N ASN A 184 -2.19 -7.54 -20.99
CA ASN A 184 -3.59 -7.93 -21.19
C ASN A 184 -4.55 -7.09 -20.33
N LEU A 185 -4.17 -6.77 -19.08
CA LEU A 185 -4.97 -5.93 -18.19
C LEU A 185 -5.06 -4.49 -18.72
N ARG A 186 -3.94 -3.90 -19.11
CA ARG A 186 -3.87 -2.56 -19.68
C ARG A 186 -4.68 -2.47 -20.98
N ASP A 187 -4.49 -3.40 -21.90
CA ASP A 187 -5.19 -3.41 -23.19
C ASP A 187 -6.69 -3.69 -23.05
N ASN A 188 -7.12 -4.38 -21.99
CA ASN A 188 -8.54 -4.45 -21.63
C ASN A 188 -9.10 -3.07 -21.30
N PHE A 189 -8.43 -2.29 -20.44
CA PHE A 189 -8.91 -0.95 -20.07
C PHE A 189 -8.79 0.06 -21.21
N ARG A 190 -7.75 -0.03 -22.04
CA ARG A 190 -7.63 0.76 -23.27
C ARG A 190 -8.87 0.58 -24.16
N ARG A 191 -9.32 -0.67 -24.37
CA ARG A 191 -10.55 -0.98 -25.12
C ARG A 191 -11.83 -0.59 -24.38
N ALA A 192 -11.82 -0.54 -23.06
CA ALA A 192 -12.96 -0.12 -22.24
C ALA A 192 -13.22 1.39 -22.34
N ALA A 193 -12.15 2.19 -22.36
CA ALA A 193 -12.25 3.64 -22.49
C ALA A 193 -12.54 4.08 -23.94
N ASP A 194 -12.01 3.36 -24.92
CA ASP A 194 -12.25 3.65 -26.33
C ASP A 194 -12.62 2.37 -27.10
N PRO A 195 -13.94 2.14 -27.35
CA PRO A 195 -14.44 1.00 -28.09
C PRO A 195 -13.98 0.93 -29.55
N SER A 196 -13.46 2.02 -30.13
CA SER A 196 -12.97 2.03 -31.51
C SER A 196 -11.72 1.13 -31.69
N PHE A 197 -11.01 0.82 -30.59
CA PHE A 197 -9.90 -0.14 -30.59
C PHE A 197 -10.34 -1.61 -30.68
N VAL A 198 -11.65 -1.91 -30.71
CA VAL A 198 -12.17 -3.27 -30.93
C VAL A 198 -12.09 -3.62 -32.42
N VAL A 199 -10.87 -3.90 -32.90
CA VAL A 199 -10.61 -4.23 -34.32
C VAL A 199 -10.93 -5.69 -34.64
N ASN A 200 -10.96 -6.58 -33.64
CA ASN A 200 -11.04 -8.03 -33.85
C ASN A 200 -12.23 -8.67 -33.11
N SER A 201 -13.11 -9.34 -33.85
CA SER A 201 -14.24 -10.14 -33.35
C SER A 201 -13.83 -11.39 -32.53
N LYS A 202 -12.53 -11.69 -32.43
CA LYS A 202 -11.95 -12.74 -31.55
C LYS A 202 -11.39 -12.21 -30.23
N ALA A 203 -11.43 -10.90 -29.99
CA ALA A 203 -10.84 -10.33 -28.78
C ALA A 203 -11.70 -10.66 -27.54
N PRO A 204 -11.12 -10.91 -26.36
CA PRO A 204 -11.89 -11.19 -25.15
C PRO A 204 -12.83 -10.03 -24.83
N GLU A 205 -14.01 -10.37 -24.31
CA GLU A 205 -15.01 -9.41 -23.85
C GLU A 205 -14.39 -8.43 -22.86
N VAL A 206 -14.68 -7.15 -23.07
CA VAL A 206 -14.10 -6.06 -22.30
C VAL A 206 -14.75 -6.03 -20.92
N ARG A 207 -13.92 -6.02 -19.87
CA ARG A 207 -14.38 -5.97 -18.48
C ARG A 207 -14.05 -4.61 -17.87
N LYS A 208 -15.08 -3.85 -17.49
CA LYS A 208 -14.90 -2.56 -16.79
C LYS A 208 -14.56 -2.77 -15.32
N GLN A 209 -15.08 -3.84 -14.71
CA GLN A 209 -14.88 -4.15 -13.30
C GLN A 209 -14.05 -5.43 -13.15
N ILE A 210 -12.91 -5.31 -12.47
CA ILE A 210 -11.95 -6.41 -12.32
C ILE A 210 -11.49 -6.51 -10.86
N VAL A 211 -11.45 -7.74 -10.34
CA VAL A 211 -10.75 -8.09 -9.10
C VAL A 211 -9.54 -8.95 -9.43
N LEU A 212 -8.34 -8.44 -9.19
CA LEU A 212 -7.11 -9.23 -9.32
C LEU A 212 -6.97 -10.13 -8.09
N ASP A 213 -7.10 -11.43 -8.29
CA ASP A 213 -6.90 -12.46 -7.27
C ASP A 213 -5.80 -13.43 -7.70
N GLY A 214 -5.02 -13.97 -6.76
CA GLY A 214 -3.93 -14.88 -7.07
C GLY A 214 -2.97 -15.00 -5.90
N PRO A 215 -1.96 -15.87 -5.96
CA PRO A 215 -1.11 -16.20 -4.80
C PRO A 215 -0.41 -14.99 -4.17
N VAL A 216 0.00 -15.13 -2.91
CA VAL A 216 0.85 -14.12 -2.24
C VAL A 216 2.09 -13.86 -3.09
N SER A 217 2.52 -12.60 -3.18
CA SER A 217 3.77 -12.21 -3.86
C SER A 217 3.85 -12.51 -5.36
N CYS A 218 2.71 -12.63 -6.07
CA CYS A 218 2.70 -12.75 -7.53
C CYS A 218 2.72 -11.41 -8.29
N GLY A 219 2.73 -10.24 -7.62
CA GLY A 219 2.87 -8.93 -8.29
C GLY A 219 1.57 -8.16 -8.59
N LYS A 220 0.44 -8.53 -7.97
CA LYS A 220 -0.86 -7.84 -8.14
C LYS A 220 -0.79 -6.34 -7.84
N SER A 221 -0.26 -5.96 -6.68
CA SER A 221 -0.10 -4.56 -6.27
C SER A 221 0.78 -3.78 -7.25
N THR A 222 1.87 -4.39 -7.73
CA THR A 222 2.77 -3.81 -8.74
C THR A 222 2.02 -3.57 -10.05
N ALA A 223 1.25 -4.54 -10.53
CA ALA A 223 0.48 -4.42 -11.77
C ALA A 223 -0.60 -3.33 -11.65
N LEU A 224 -1.29 -3.24 -10.51
CA LEU A 224 -2.29 -2.20 -10.26
C LEU A 224 -1.65 -0.80 -10.24
N ALA A 225 -0.51 -0.62 -9.55
CA ALA A 225 0.21 0.65 -9.52
C ALA A 225 0.70 1.08 -10.91
N MET A 226 1.19 0.13 -11.71
CA MET A 226 1.62 0.40 -13.09
C MET A 226 0.45 0.67 -14.04
N LEU A 227 -0.72 0.11 -13.76
CA LEU A 227 -1.94 0.43 -14.51
C LEU A 227 -2.41 1.85 -14.19
N VAL A 228 -2.32 2.28 -12.92
CA VAL A 228 -2.56 3.67 -12.51
C VAL A 228 -1.57 4.61 -13.19
N HIS A 229 -0.28 4.28 -13.18
CA HIS A 229 0.74 5.07 -13.87
C HIS A 229 0.39 5.27 -15.35
N TRP A 230 0.04 4.18 -16.04
CA TRP A 230 -0.38 4.22 -17.43
C TRP A 230 -1.64 5.09 -17.63
N ALA A 231 -2.71 4.86 -16.87
CA ALA A 231 -3.97 5.61 -16.99
C ALA A 231 -3.78 7.12 -16.75
N ARG A 232 -2.89 7.49 -15.83
CA ARG A 232 -2.52 8.88 -15.58
C ARG A 232 -1.83 9.53 -16.77
N LYS A 233 -0.93 8.80 -17.45
CA LYS A 233 -0.28 9.27 -18.68
C LYS A 233 -1.25 9.35 -19.87
N GLU A 234 -2.33 8.57 -19.90
CA GLU A 234 -3.44 8.72 -20.87
C GLU A 234 -4.30 9.96 -20.60
N GLY A 235 -4.13 10.65 -19.47
CA GLY A 235 -4.96 11.78 -19.08
C GLY A 235 -6.30 11.39 -18.43
N TRP A 236 -6.39 10.20 -17.83
CA TRP A 236 -7.59 9.78 -17.11
C TRP A 236 -7.66 10.40 -15.71
N LEU A 237 -8.88 10.57 -15.18
CA LEU A 237 -9.08 10.93 -13.77
C LEU A 237 -9.01 9.67 -12.92
N VAL A 238 -7.97 9.57 -12.09
CA VAL A 238 -7.69 8.34 -11.34
C VAL A 238 -7.89 8.52 -9.84
N PHE A 239 -8.77 7.70 -9.26
CA PHE A 239 -8.92 7.53 -7.83
C PHE A 239 -8.13 6.30 -7.38
N TYR A 240 -6.94 6.50 -6.81
CA TYR A 240 -6.05 5.41 -6.40
C TYR A 240 -5.96 5.26 -4.87
N VAL A 241 -6.18 4.04 -4.38
CA VAL A 241 -6.02 3.66 -2.97
C VAL A 241 -4.93 2.60 -2.88
N PRO A 242 -3.68 2.96 -2.53
CA PRO A 242 -2.58 2.00 -2.44
C PRO A 242 -2.69 1.05 -1.24
N ARG A 243 -3.50 1.40 -0.23
CA ARG A 243 -3.67 0.63 1.00
C ARG A 243 -5.12 0.66 1.50
N GLY A 244 -5.98 -0.18 0.92
CA GLY A 244 -7.38 -0.29 1.33
C GLY A 244 -7.58 -0.69 2.79
N ARG A 245 -6.62 -1.39 3.40
CA ARG A 245 -6.65 -1.75 4.83
C ARG A 245 -6.66 -0.54 5.75
N ASP A 246 -6.02 0.56 5.38
CA ASP A 246 -5.95 1.75 6.23
C ASP A 246 -7.35 2.40 6.38
N TRP A 247 -8.32 2.03 5.54
CA TRP A 247 -9.71 2.49 5.67
C TRP A 247 -10.51 1.71 6.72
N THR A 248 -10.04 0.53 7.08
CA THR A 248 -10.71 -0.38 8.01
C THR A 248 -9.97 -0.53 9.33
N HIS A 249 -8.85 0.19 9.48
CA HIS A 249 -7.99 0.07 10.64
C HIS A 249 -7.48 1.43 11.11
N GLY A 250 -7.58 1.67 12.41
CA GLY A 250 -7.02 2.82 13.10
C GLY A 250 -7.76 4.14 12.87
N GLY A 251 -7.31 5.18 13.57
CA GLY A 251 -7.95 6.49 13.55
C GLY A 251 -9.20 6.58 14.43
N LEU A 252 -9.87 7.73 14.35
CA LEU A 252 -11.12 7.99 15.06
C LEU A 252 -12.30 7.52 14.20
N PHE A 253 -13.29 6.93 14.86
CA PHE A 253 -14.51 6.44 14.22
C PHE A 253 -15.73 6.75 15.09
N TYR A 254 -16.85 7.06 14.44
CA TYR A 254 -18.09 7.46 15.11
C TYR A 254 -19.29 6.87 14.39
N LYS A 255 -20.36 6.51 15.12
CA LYS A 255 -21.60 6.04 14.49
C LYS A 255 -22.44 7.24 14.13
N ASN A 256 -22.79 7.39 12.86
CA ASN A 256 -23.66 8.45 12.39
C ASN A 256 -25.13 8.03 12.57
N PRO A 257 -25.94 8.68 13.42
CA PRO A 257 -27.33 8.31 13.65
C PRO A 257 -28.22 8.54 12.43
N GLN A 258 -27.87 9.45 11.53
CA GLN A 258 -28.67 9.78 10.35
C GLN A 258 -28.55 8.71 9.27
N THR A 259 -27.34 8.20 9.04
CA THR A 259 -27.07 7.21 7.99
C THR A 259 -27.07 5.78 8.51
N GLY A 260 -26.89 5.59 9.82
CA GLY A 260 -26.68 4.29 10.46
C GLY A 260 -25.31 3.66 10.19
N LEU A 261 -24.43 4.36 9.47
CA LEU A 261 -23.08 3.93 9.12
C LEU A 261 -22.04 4.49 10.10
N TRP A 262 -20.84 3.93 10.05
CA TRP A 262 -19.69 4.38 10.84
C TRP A 262 -18.81 5.31 10.00
N ASP A 263 -18.61 6.51 10.52
CA ASP A 263 -17.84 7.59 9.89
C ASP A 263 -16.39 7.56 10.41
N THR A 264 -15.42 7.68 9.50
CA THR A 264 -13.98 7.72 9.81
C THR A 264 -13.37 9.04 9.34
N PRO A 265 -13.56 10.16 10.08
CA PRO A 265 -13.23 11.51 9.59
C PRO A 265 -11.74 11.72 9.31
N VAL A 266 -10.85 11.18 10.14
CA VAL A 266 -9.39 11.26 9.90
C VAL A 266 -9.01 10.57 8.59
N GLN A 267 -9.59 9.40 8.35
CA GLN A 267 -9.34 8.66 7.12
C GLN A 267 -9.95 9.38 5.90
N ALA A 268 -11.14 9.96 6.04
CA ALA A 268 -11.77 10.73 4.98
C ALA A 268 -10.90 11.93 4.54
N ALA A 269 -10.31 12.65 5.50
CA ALA A 269 -9.36 13.72 5.18
C ALA A 269 -8.12 13.21 4.42
N ASN A 270 -7.55 12.07 4.83
CA ASN A 270 -6.43 11.45 4.11
C ASN A 270 -6.80 11.07 2.67
N ILE A 271 -7.99 10.51 2.46
CA ILE A 271 -8.50 10.16 1.13
C ILE A 271 -8.60 11.39 0.23
N LEU A 272 -9.17 12.48 0.75
CA LEU A 272 -9.30 13.75 0.03
C LEU A 272 -7.94 14.36 -0.30
N GLN A 273 -7.00 14.29 0.64
CA GLN A 273 -5.64 14.78 0.44
C GLN A 273 -4.91 13.99 -0.65
N ASP A 274 -4.97 12.66 -0.60
CA ASP A 274 -4.35 11.78 -1.60
C ASP A 274 -4.96 12.00 -2.99
N PHE A 275 -6.30 12.09 -3.07
CA PHE A 275 -7.00 12.34 -4.33
C PHE A 275 -6.59 13.68 -4.97
N LEU A 276 -6.30 14.71 -4.15
CA LEU A 276 -5.89 16.03 -4.62
C LEU A 276 -4.45 16.06 -5.17
N LYS A 277 -3.54 15.22 -4.66
CA LYS A 277 -2.10 15.25 -5.00
C LYS A 277 -1.83 15.21 -6.50
N TYR A 278 -2.50 14.31 -7.21
CA TYR A 278 -2.33 14.15 -8.66
C TYR A 278 -3.41 14.88 -9.47
N ASN A 279 -4.66 14.84 -9.02
CA ASN A 279 -5.80 15.23 -9.86
C ASN A 279 -6.15 16.73 -9.82
N LYS A 280 -5.36 17.56 -9.11
CA LYS A 280 -5.70 18.97 -8.86
C LYS A 280 -6.12 19.75 -10.10
N SER A 281 -5.40 19.60 -11.22
CA SER A 281 -5.70 20.27 -12.48
C SER A 281 -7.07 19.87 -13.06
N TYR A 282 -7.39 18.58 -13.08
CA TYR A 282 -8.68 18.08 -13.54
C TYR A 282 -9.83 18.57 -12.66
N LEU A 283 -9.65 18.53 -11.34
CA LEU A 283 -10.71 18.90 -10.38
C LEU A 283 -11.11 20.37 -10.44
N GLN A 284 -10.21 21.25 -10.90
CA GLN A 284 -10.51 22.67 -11.09
C GLN A 284 -11.44 22.91 -12.29
N GLY A 285 -11.38 22.05 -13.31
CA GLY A 285 -12.23 22.14 -14.50
C GLY A 285 -13.59 21.45 -14.36
N LEU A 286 -13.70 20.47 -13.45
CA LEU A 286 -14.90 19.65 -13.30
C LEU A 286 -15.88 20.27 -12.30
N LYS A 287 -17.13 20.47 -12.72
CA LYS A 287 -18.22 20.98 -11.88
C LYS A 287 -18.94 19.83 -11.17
N CYS A 288 -19.48 20.12 -9.98
CA CYS A 288 -20.37 19.20 -9.28
C CYS A 288 -21.70 19.09 -10.05
N ASN A 289 -22.14 17.86 -10.32
CA ASN A 289 -23.43 17.60 -10.95
C ASN A 289 -24.56 17.42 -9.92
N ILE A 290 -24.22 17.09 -8.67
CA ILE A 290 -25.17 16.83 -7.60
C ILE A 290 -25.15 17.99 -6.61
N LEU A 291 -26.25 18.75 -6.58
CA LEU A 291 -26.40 19.93 -5.73
C LEU A 291 -27.03 19.62 -4.37
N ASP A 292 -27.38 18.36 -4.11
CA ASP A 292 -27.96 17.93 -2.84
C ASP A 292 -27.03 18.31 -1.66
N PRO A 293 -27.59 18.85 -0.55
CA PRO A 293 -26.80 19.17 0.63
C PRO A 293 -26.06 17.94 1.17
N ILE A 294 -24.84 18.13 1.65
CA ILE A 294 -24.00 17.06 2.20
C ILE A 294 -24.27 16.94 3.70
N PRO A 295 -24.65 15.76 4.21
CA PRO A 295 -24.83 15.55 5.65
C PRO A 295 -23.49 15.70 6.36
N LEU A 296 -23.48 16.45 7.45
CA LEU A 296 -22.34 16.60 8.33
C LEU A 296 -22.34 15.48 9.38
N GLY A 297 -21.15 14.93 9.64
CA GLY A 297 -20.92 13.91 10.65
C GLY A 297 -20.19 14.46 11.87
N GLU A 298 -19.86 13.54 12.77
CA GLU A 298 -18.96 13.86 13.88
C GLU A 298 -17.55 14.15 13.37
N GLY A 299 -16.98 15.27 13.82
CA GLY A 299 -15.65 15.69 13.44
C GLY A 299 -14.57 14.97 14.25
N ALA A 300 -13.36 14.87 13.69
CA ALA A 300 -12.24 14.19 14.33
C ALA A 300 -11.85 14.88 15.66
N GLY A 301 -12.27 14.30 16.79
CA GLY A 301 -11.93 14.79 18.13
C GLY A 301 -12.60 16.10 18.53
N VAL A 302 -13.59 16.58 17.76
CA VAL A 302 -14.29 17.85 18.00
C VAL A 302 -15.78 17.69 18.29
N GLY A 303 -16.32 16.47 18.17
CA GLY A 303 -17.72 16.16 18.43
C GLY A 303 -18.64 16.51 17.27
N TRP A 304 -19.93 16.69 17.56
CA TRP A 304 -20.95 17.04 16.56
C TRP A 304 -20.89 18.52 16.18
N PRO A 305 -21.21 18.89 14.93
CA PRO A 305 -21.27 20.27 14.51
C PRO A 305 -22.27 21.06 15.36
N LYS A 306 -21.89 22.27 15.77
CA LYS A 306 -22.78 23.19 16.50
C LYS A 306 -23.48 24.08 15.47
N GLY A 307 -24.66 23.69 15.02
CA GLY A 307 -25.44 24.49 14.06
C GLY A 307 -26.15 23.64 13.02
N SER A 308 -25.94 23.95 11.75
CA SER A 308 -26.55 23.20 10.65
C SER A 308 -25.94 21.81 10.53
N ASP A 309 -26.78 20.79 10.40
CA ASP A 309 -26.35 19.40 10.19
C ASP A 309 -25.97 19.08 8.72
N LYS A 310 -26.00 20.09 7.84
CA LYS A 310 -25.80 19.91 6.39
C LYS A 310 -24.99 21.05 5.81
N MET A 311 -24.04 20.72 4.94
CA MET A 311 -23.32 21.68 4.11
C MET A 311 -24.04 21.87 2.77
N GLN A 312 -24.36 23.12 2.44
CA GLN A 312 -24.99 23.47 1.17
C GLN A 312 -23.95 23.51 0.05
N ILE A 313 -24.33 23.08 -1.15
CA ILE A 313 -23.50 23.17 -2.35
C ILE A 313 -24.14 24.18 -3.30
N SER A 314 -23.41 25.24 -3.62
CA SER A 314 -23.87 26.24 -4.61
C SER A 314 -23.74 25.70 -6.03
N GLU A 315 -24.61 26.18 -6.91
CA GLU A 315 -24.51 25.91 -8.34
C GLU A 315 -23.17 26.46 -8.89
N GLY A 316 -22.50 25.68 -9.73
CA GLY A 316 -21.19 26.03 -10.28
C GLY A 316 -19.99 25.71 -9.39
N THR A 317 -20.19 25.11 -8.21
CA THR A 317 -19.09 24.61 -7.38
C THR A 317 -18.28 23.55 -8.13
N THR A 318 -16.96 23.65 -8.09
CA THR A 318 -16.05 22.68 -8.70
C THR A 318 -15.77 21.50 -7.77
N LEU A 319 -15.38 20.35 -8.32
CA LEU A 319 -14.94 19.21 -7.52
C LEU A 319 -13.72 19.56 -6.67
N TYR A 320 -12.84 20.46 -7.14
CA TYR A 320 -11.75 20.99 -6.33
C TYR A 320 -12.26 21.70 -5.07
N GLN A 321 -13.21 22.63 -5.21
CA GLN A 321 -13.80 23.35 -4.06
C GLN A 321 -14.53 22.42 -3.11
N LEU A 322 -15.21 21.40 -3.64
CA LEU A 322 -15.86 20.36 -2.84
C LEU A 322 -14.84 19.59 -1.98
N VAL A 323 -13.73 19.16 -2.58
CA VAL A 323 -12.64 18.46 -1.87
C VAL A 323 -11.99 19.38 -0.84
N GLU A 324 -11.73 20.64 -1.18
CA GLU A 324 -11.14 21.65 -0.29
C GLU A 324 -12.06 21.94 0.91
N ALA A 325 -13.38 22.00 0.71
CA ALA A 325 -14.36 22.12 1.78
C ALA A 325 -14.29 20.93 2.75
N GLY A 326 -14.17 19.69 2.24
CA GLY A 326 -14.01 18.50 3.08
C GLY A 326 -12.66 18.39 3.81
N LEU A 327 -11.62 19.04 3.31
CA LEU A 327 -10.31 19.13 3.99
C LEU A 327 -10.31 20.20 5.08
N ASN A 328 -11.02 21.31 4.86
CA ASN A 328 -11.10 22.43 5.80
C ASN A 328 -12.14 22.20 6.91
N ASP A 329 -13.22 21.47 6.62
CA ASP A 329 -14.26 21.11 7.58
C ASP A 329 -14.24 19.60 7.87
N THR A 330 -13.75 19.25 9.06
CA THR A 330 -13.70 17.85 9.52
C THR A 330 -15.08 17.20 9.62
N HIS A 331 -16.17 17.95 9.82
CA HIS A 331 -17.52 17.40 9.88
C HIS A 331 -18.02 17.01 8.49
N ALA A 332 -17.60 17.74 7.46
CA ALA A 332 -17.97 17.50 6.08
C ALA A 332 -17.14 16.39 5.42
N ALA A 333 -15.92 16.12 5.91
CA ALA A 333 -14.95 15.21 5.29
C ALA A 333 -15.55 13.88 4.80
N VAL A 334 -16.27 13.14 5.66
CA VAL A 334 -16.85 11.84 5.31
C VAL A 334 -17.97 12.00 4.29
N GLY A 335 -18.87 12.97 4.49
CA GLY A 335 -19.95 13.26 3.56
C GLY A 335 -19.44 13.68 2.18
N VAL A 336 -18.35 14.44 2.13
CA VAL A 336 -17.67 14.85 0.90
C VAL A 336 -17.07 13.66 0.16
N VAL A 337 -16.42 12.71 0.86
CA VAL A 337 -15.91 11.48 0.21
C VAL A 337 -17.06 10.65 -0.39
N VAL A 338 -18.18 10.51 0.33
CA VAL A 338 -19.37 9.80 -0.18
C VAL A 338 -19.99 10.54 -1.37
N ARG A 339 -20.04 11.88 -1.33
CA ARG A 339 -20.50 12.70 -2.46
C ARG A 339 -19.56 12.54 -3.66
N LEU A 340 -18.26 12.62 -3.45
CA LEU A 340 -17.24 12.48 -4.48
C LEU A 340 -17.40 11.18 -5.25
N ARG A 341 -17.64 10.05 -4.57
CA ARG A 341 -17.95 8.77 -5.24
C ARG A 341 -19.08 8.88 -6.25
N LYS A 342 -20.17 9.55 -5.87
CA LYS A 342 -21.37 9.71 -6.71
C LYS A 342 -21.09 10.65 -7.88
N GLU A 343 -20.35 11.72 -7.64
CA GLU A 343 -19.93 12.67 -8.69
C GLU A 343 -19.03 11.99 -9.72
N LEU A 344 -18.07 11.16 -9.28
CA LEU A 344 -17.19 10.40 -10.16
C LEU A 344 -17.96 9.50 -11.13
N SER A 345 -19.09 8.91 -10.71
CA SER A 345 -19.96 8.12 -11.60
C SER A 345 -20.78 8.95 -12.59
N LYS A 346 -20.82 10.27 -12.45
CA LYS A 346 -21.57 11.19 -13.33
C LYS A 346 -20.68 11.88 -14.35
N ILE A 347 -19.36 11.84 -14.17
CA ILE A 347 -18.40 12.44 -15.11
C ILE A 347 -18.38 11.60 -16.38
N THR A 348 -18.70 12.24 -17.51
CA THR A 348 -18.64 11.64 -18.85
C THR A 348 -17.60 12.28 -19.75
N ASP A 349 -17.06 13.45 -19.37
CA ASP A 349 -16.16 14.25 -20.21
C ASP A 349 -14.79 13.60 -20.42
N LEU A 350 -14.38 12.73 -19.49
CA LEU A 350 -13.10 12.03 -19.53
C LEU A 350 -13.19 10.69 -18.79
N PRO A 351 -12.36 9.70 -19.13
CA PRO A 351 -12.40 8.39 -18.50
C PRO A 351 -12.04 8.47 -17.00
N VAL A 352 -12.92 7.94 -16.16
CA VAL A 352 -12.71 7.83 -14.71
C VAL A 352 -12.27 6.41 -14.37
N PHE A 353 -11.21 6.28 -13.57
CA PHE A 353 -10.66 5.00 -13.18
C PHE A 353 -10.45 4.89 -11.67
N ILE A 354 -11.04 3.86 -11.05
CA ILE A 354 -10.95 3.61 -9.62
C ILE A 354 -10.05 2.39 -9.38
N ALA A 355 -8.94 2.57 -8.67
CA ALA A 355 -7.96 1.52 -8.40
C ALA A 355 -7.75 1.34 -6.90
N ILE A 356 -7.93 0.13 -6.39
CA ILE A 356 -7.93 -0.15 -4.94
C ILE A 356 -7.08 -1.37 -4.64
N ASP A 357 -5.93 -1.19 -3.99
CA ASP A 357 -5.12 -2.30 -3.49
C ASP A 357 -5.58 -2.73 -2.09
N GLN A 358 -5.33 -3.99 -1.74
CA GLN A 358 -5.84 -4.63 -0.52
C GLN A 358 -7.37 -4.60 -0.43
N TYR A 359 -8.05 -4.70 -1.57
CA TYR A 359 -9.50 -4.62 -1.70
C TYR A 359 -10.24 -5.71 -0.88
N ASN A 360 -9.58 -6.84 -0.62
CA ASN A 360 -10.09 -7.88 0.27
C ASN A 360 -10.35 -7.38 1.70
N SER A 361 -9.64 -6.35 2.18
CA SER A 361 -9.90 -5.74 3.50
C SER A 361 -11.29 -5.12 3.62
N TRP A 362 -11.99 -4.86 2.51
CA TRP A 362 -13.33 -4.28 2.51
C TRP A 362 -14.46 -5.33 2.55
N PHE A 363 -14.12 -6.62 2.60
CA PHE A 363 -15.08 -7.74 2.69
C PHE A 363 -14.98 -8.49 4.02
N THR A 364 -14.29 -7.92 5.00
CA THR A 364 -14.07 -8.54 6.31
C THR A 364 -14.37 -7.56 7.44
N PHE A 365 -14.12 -7.97 8.67
CA PHE A 365 -14.27 -7.15 9.85
C PHE A 365 -13.11 -6.15 9.99
N THR A 366 -13.44 -4.99 10.53
CA THR A 366 -12.52 -3.89 10.84
C THR A 366 -11.87 -4.11 12.20
N ASP A 367 -10.94 -3.23 12.60
CA ASP A 367 -10.48 -3.18 14.01
C ASP A 367 -11.43 -2.38 14.92
N PHE A 368 -12.48 -1.79 14.34
CA PHE A 368 -13.48 -1.04 15.07
C PHE A 368 -14.52 -1.97 15.69
N GLU A 369 -14.98 -1.57 16.86
CA GLU A 369 -15.86 -2.35 17.70
C GLU A 369 -17.03 -1.49 18.18
N GLU A 370 -18.24 -2.05 18.10
CA GLU A 370 -19.44 -1.47 18.65
C GLU A 370 -19.73 -2.09 20.03
N PRO A 371 -19.77 -1.30 21.11
CA PRO A 371 -20.16 -1.81 22.42
C PRO A 371 -21.64 -2.21 22.40
N VAL A 372 -21.93 -3.50 22.61
CA VAL A 372 -23.29 -4.06 22.69
C VAL A 372 -23.75 -4.14 24.14
N THR A 373 -22.86 -4.57 25.03
CA THR A 373 -23.08 -4.55 26.48
C THR A 373 -21.83 -4.00 27.16
N VAL A 374 -21.92 -3.73 28.46
CA VAL A 374 -20.76 -3.29 29.28
C VAL A 374 -19.56 -4.24 29.17
N ARG A 375 -19.77 -5.51 28.78
CA ARG A 375 -18.72 -6.54 28.71
C ARG A 375 -18.55 -7.15 27.32
N SER A 376 -19.28 -6.70 26.31
CA SER A 376 -19.21 -7.30 24.97
C SER A 376 -19.24 -6.26 23.87
N CYS A 377 -18.31 -6.41 22.94
CA CYS A 377 -18.24 -5.63 21.72
C CYS A 377 -18.54 -6.51 20.51
N ARG A 378 -19.18 -5.92 19.49
CA ARG A 378 -19.38 -6.50 18.18
C ARG A 378 -18.36 -5.90 17.23
N ALA A 379 -17.61 -6.74 16.52
CA ALA A 379 -16.73 -6.27 15.47
C ALA A 379 -17.56 -5.61 14.35
N VAL A 380 -17.20 -4.38 13.98
CA VAL A 380 -17.85 -3.65 12.90
C VAL A 380 -17.36 -4.23 11.58
N HIS A 381 -18.29 -4.58 10.69
CA HIS A 381 -17.95 -5.07 9.36
C HIS A 381 -17.54 -3.91 8.44
N ALA A 382 -16.58 -4.09 7.53
CA ALA A 382 -16.08 -3.00 6.68
C ALA A 382 -17.17 -2.33 5.83
N ARG A 383 -18.17 -3.08 5.37
CA ARG A 383 -19.37 -2.56 4.67
C ARG A 383 -20.19 -1.54 5.49
N GLU A 384 -20.04 -1.52 6.81
CA GLU A 384 -20.75 -0.60 7.69
C GLU A 384 -20.01 0.74 7.83
N LEU A 385 -18.77 0.85 7.34
CA LEU A 385 -18.06 2.12 7.28
C LEU A 385 -18.55 2.94 6.08
N ALA A 386 -18.88 4.21 6.27
CA ALA A 386 -19.48 5.06 5.23
C ALA A 386 -18.59 5.20 3.99
N THR A 387 -17.28 5.43 4.19
CA THR A 387 -16.29 5.59 3.11
C THR A 387 -16.13 4.29 2.31
N VAL A 388 -15.98 3.15 3.00
CA VAL A 388 -15.87 1.83 2.36
C VAL A 388 -17.17 1.48 1.64
N ASN A 389 -18.33 1.66 2.27
CA ASN A 389 -19.63 1.37 1.67
C ASN A 389 -19.81 2.09 0.32
N ALA A 390 -19.42 3.36 0.24
CA ALA A 390 -19.50 4.14 -0.99
C ALA A 390 -18.65 3.57 -2.14
N PHE A 391 -17.41 3.15 -1.88
CA PHE A 391 -16.48 2.70 -2.91
C PHE A 391 -16.42 1.18 -3.10
N ARG A 392 -16.99 0.39 -2.19
CA ARG A 392 -16.86 -1.08 -2.20
C ARG A 392 -17.64 -1.72 -3.35
N SER A 393 -18.79 -1.21 -3.72
CA SER A 393 -19.60 -1.81 -4.80
C SER A 393 -18.96 -1.63 -6.17
N MET A 394 -18.84 -2.73 -6.91
CA MET A 394 -18.44 -2.76 -8.33
C MET A 394 -19.67 -2.86 -9.26
N MET A 395 -20.90 -2.75 -8.75
CA MET A 395 -22.11 -2.85 -9.57
C MET A 395 -22.42 -1.57 -10.38
N HIS A 396 -21.48 -0.63 -10.43
CA HIS A 396 -21.59 0.61 -11.18
C HIS A 396 -20.91 0.46 -12.55
N GLU A 397 -21.30 1.26 -13.52
CA GLU A 397 -20.74 1.26 -14.89
C GLU A 397 -19.31 1.83 -14.99
N ASP A 398 -18.72 2.24 -13.86
CA ASP A 398 -17.39 2.84 -13.79
C ASP A 398 -16.29 1.81 -14.03
N MET A 399 -15.16 2.25 -14.60
CA MET A 399 -13.97 1.41 -14.68
C MET A 399 -13.31 1.29 -13.30
N MET A 400 -13.26 0.07 -12.77
CA MET A 400 -12.80 -0.19 -11.41
C MET A 400 -11.95 -1.46 -11.32
N VAL A 401 -10.81 -1.37 -10.64
CA VAL A 401 -9.93 -2.50 -10.34
C VAL A 401 -9.66 -2.60 -8.85
N GLY A 402 -10.01 -3.73 -8.25
CA GLY A 402 -9.59 -4.11 -6.91
C GLY A 402 -8.48 -5.16 -6.97
N ALA A 403 -7.37 -4.96 -6.25
CA ALA A 403 -6.35 -6.00 -6.08
C ALA A 403 -6.45 -6.64 -4.69
N PHE A 404 -6.53 -7.96 -4.65
CA PHE A 404 -6.48 -8.70 -3.40
C PHE A 404 -5.05 -8.78 -2.87
N CYS A 405 -4.90 -8.63 -1.55
CA CYS A 405 -3.62 -8.81 -0.89
C CYS A 405 -3.71 -9.92 0.15
N HIS A 406 -3.37 -11.15 -0.23
CA HIS A 406 -3.32 -12.29 0.71
C HIS A 406 -2.14 -12.26 1.69
N SER A 407 -1.29 -11.22 1.61
CA SER A 407 -0.32 -10.93 2.67
C SER A 407 -0.97 -10.26 3.89
N THR A 408 -2.17 -9.69 3.71
CA THR A 408 -2.98 -9.22 4.82
C THR A 408 -3.62 -10.43 5.52
N ALA A 409 -3.81 -10.36 6.84
CA ALA A 409 -4.41 -11.43 7.64
C ALA A 409 -5.92 -11.59 7.41
N VAL A 410 -6.38 -11.34 6.19
CA VAL A 410 -7.75 -11.56 5.74
C VAL A 410 -7.79 -12.99 5.23
N GLY A 411 -8.55 -13.87 5.90
CA GLY A 411 -8.71 -15.25 5.47
C GLY A 411 -9.23 -15.38 4.03
N LYS A 412 -9.21 -16.60 3.49
CA LYS A 412 -9.66 -16.84 2.11
C LYS A 412 -11.14 -16.44 1.96
N LEU A 413 -11.40 -15.41 1.16
CA LEU A 413 -12.75 -14.98 0.83
C LEU A 413 -13.41 -15.98 -0.13
N ARG A 414 -14.74 -16.02 -0.09
CA ARG A 414 -15.58 -16.74 -1.05
C ARG A 414 -15.29 -16.26 -2.49
N GLN A 415 -15.52 -17.13 -3.46
CA GLN A 415 -15.31 -16.82 -4.88
C GLN A 415 -16.24 -15.69 -5.30
N GLU A 416 -17.53 -15.84 -5.02
CA GLU A 416 -18.53 -14.80 -5.17
C GLU A 416 -18.47 -13.84 -3.98
N LEU A 417 -18.31 -12.56 -4.30
CA LEU A 417 -18.31 -11.48 -3.33
C LEU A 417 -19.62 -10.70 -3.47
N PRO A 418 -20.23 -10.26 -2.36
CA PRO A 418 -21.41 -9.41 -2.45
C PRO A 418 -21.03 -8.06 -3.07
N ASP A 419 -21.90 -7.54 -3.94
CA ASP A 419 -21.76 -6.26 -4.64
C ASP A 419 -20.59 -6.21 -5.64
N VAL A 420 -20.19 -7.38 -6.16
CA VAL A 420 -19.16 -7.53 -7.20
C VAL A 420 -19.69 -8.47 -8.29
N PRO A 421 -19.55 -8.14 -9.59
CA PRO A 421 -19.96 -9.05 -10.66
C PRO A 421 -19.24 -10.40 -10.59
N THR A 422 -19.95 -11.48 -10.88
CA THR A 422 -19.44 -12.87 -10.77
C THR A 422 -18.17 -13.09 -11.58
N GLU A 423 -18.09 -12.52 -12.79
CA GLU A 423 -16.96 -12.64 -13.71
C GLU A 423 -15.87 -11.59 -13.52
N ALA A 424 -15.99 -10.71 -12.51
CA ALA A 424 -15.00 -9.66 -12.27
C ALA A 424 -13.66 -10.25 -11.76
N ARG A 425 -13.68 -11.39 -11.07
CA ARG A 425 -12.45 -11.97 -10.49
C ARG A 425 -11.58 -12.61 -11.57
N ILE A 426 -10.37 -12.09 -11.75
CA ILE A 426 -9.36 -12.58 -12.68
C ILE A 426 -8.16 -13.12 -11.91
N TYR A 427 -7.66 -14.29 -12.33
CA TYR A 427 -6.48 -14.89 -11.75
C TYR A 427 -5.19 -14.20 -12.24
N PHE A 428 -4.36 -13.72 -11.31
CA PHE A 428 -3.04 -13.15 -11.57
C PHE A 428 -1.95 -14.19 -11.27
N PRO A 429 -1.30 -14.75 -12.31
CA PRO A 429 -0.42 -15.90 -12.15
C PRO A 429 0.91 -15.53 -11.49
N ARG A 430 1.55 -16.55 -10.92
CA ARG A 430 2.98 -16.53 -10.58
C ARG A 430 3.84 -16.44 -11.84
N TYR A 431 5.15 -16.30 -11.69
CA TYR A 431 6.02 -16.29 -12.86
C TYR A 431 5.89 -17.58 -13.63
N ASN A 432 5.77 -17.48 -14.96
CA ASN A 432 5.96 -18.62 -15.83
C ASN A 432 7.48 -18.89 -16.03
N LEU A 433 7.84 -19.93 -16.77
CA LEU A 433 9.24 -20.32 -16.96
C LEU A 433 10.06 -19.26 -17.71
N GLY A 434 9.46 -18.55 -18.68
CA GLY A 434 10.13 -17.46 -19.41
C GLY A 434 10.32 -16.21 -18.56
N GLU A 435 9.33 -15.84 -17.77
CA GLU A 435 9.40 -14.75 -16.79
C GLU A 435 10.47 -15.06 -15.74
N ALA A 436 10.47 -16.28 -15.20
CA ALA A 436 11.46 -16.74 -14.23
C ALA A 436 12.89 -16.73 -14.78
N ALA A 437 13.09 -17.20 -16.02
CA ALA A 437 14.39 -17.14 -16.68
C ALA A 437 14.88 -15.69 -16.77
N THR A 438 14.01 -14.78 -17.18
CA THR A 438 14.33 -13.34 -17.33
C THR A 438 14.68 -12.70 -15.99
N VAL A 439 13.90 -12.98 -14.93
CA VAL A 439 14.17 -12.50 -13.57
C VAL A 439 15.54 -12.98 -13.07
N CYS A 440 15.88 -14.25 -13.30
CA CYS A 440 17.17 -14.81 -12.92
C CYS A 440 18.33 -14.16 -13.70
N HIS A 441 18.17 -13.90 -15.00
CA HIS A 441 19.16 -13.17 -15.80
C HIS A 441 19.28 -11.70 -15.35
N TYR A 442 18.17 -11.08 -14.95
CA TYR A 442 18.19 -9.74 -14.36
C TYR A 442 18.98 -9.73 -13.05
N TYR A 443 18.76 -10.68 -12.15
CA TYR A 443 19.53 -10.77 -10.90
C TYR A 443 21.01 -11.07 -11.13
N LEU A 444 21.35 -11.88 -12.15
CA LEU A 444 22.72 -12.05 -12.59
C LEU A 444 23.34 -10.71 -13.06
N ARG A 445 22.60 -9.95 -13.89
CA ARG A 445 23.00 -8.61 -14.36
C ARG A 445 23.15 -7.61 -13.22
N GLN A 446 22.37 -7.75 -12.14
CA GLN A 446 22.48 -6.94 -10.92
C GLN A 446 23.52 -7.44 -9.91
N ARG A 447 24.34 -8.43 -10.28
CA ARG A 447 25.37 -9.03 -9.42
C ARG A 447 24.81 -9.55 -8.09
N LEU A 448 23.54 -10.02 -8.10
CA LEU A 448 22.92 -10.69 -6.96
C LEU A 448 23.30 -12.17 -6.89
N VAL A 449 23.82 -12.72 -7.99
CA VAL A 449 24.25 -14.12 -8.11
C VAL A 449 25.68 -14.13 -8.62
N LYS A 450 26.49 -15.06 -8.11
CA LYS A 450 27.82 -15.33 -8.64
C LYS A 450 27.69 -15.96 -10.03
N ARG A 451 28.44 -15.45 -11.02
CA ARG A 451 28.41 -15.96 -12.40
C ARG A 451 28.70 -17.47 -12.49
N GLU A 452 29.59 -17.97 -11.63
CA GLU A 452 29.97 -19.39 -11.55
C GLU A 452 28.81 -20.31 -11.13
N ALA A 453 27.93 -19.83 -10.25
CA ALA A 453 26.78 -20.60 -9.76
C ALA A 453 25.56 -20.52 -10.70
N PHE A 454 25.60 -19.61 -11.68
CA PHE A 454 24.49 -19.39 -12.59
C PHE A 454 24.54 -20.39 -13.76
N SER A 455 23.58 -21.31 -13.79
CA SER A 455 23.42 -22.30 -14.86
C SER A 455 21.94 -22.52 -15.17
N GLU A 456 21.67 -23.06 -16.37
CA GLU A 456 20.31 -23.42 -16.81
C GLU A 456 19.58 -24.32 -15.82
N GLU A 457 20.29 -25.28 -15.21
CA GLU A 457 19.72 -26.18 -14.22
C GLU A 457 19.47 -25.47 -12.88
N ASN A 458 20.40 -24.62 -12.44
CA ASN A 458 20.32 -23.99 -11.13
C ASN A 458 19.16 -22.99 -11.04
N TRP A 459 18.98 -22.13 -12.05
CA TRP A 459 17.85 -21.20 -12.01
C TRP A 459 16.50 -21.92 -12.13
N LYS A 460 16.44 -23.03 -12.89
CA LYS A 460 15.25 -23.89 -12.96
C LYS A 460 14.94 -24.56 -11.62
N LYS A 461 15.95 -25.05 -10.88
CA LYS A 461 15.75 -25.56 -9.52
C LYS A 461 15.12 -24.51 -8.61
N ILE A 462 15.60 -23.26 -8.65
CA ILE A 462 14.99 -22.16 -7.88
C ILE A 462 13.55 -21.89 -8.31
N PHE A 463 13.27 -21.91 -9.62
CA PHE A 463 11.91 -21.78 -10.14
C PHE A 463 10.98 -22.87 -9.60
N TYR A 464 11.40 -24.14 -9.60
CA TYR A 464 10.62 -25.24 -9.04
C TYR A 464 10.45 -25.16 -7.52
N LEU A 465 11.50 -24.77 -6.78
CA LEU A 465 11.44 -24.60 -5.33
C LEU A 465 10.48 -23.48 -4.90
N SER A 466 10.53 -22.35 -5.60
CA SER A 466 9.65 -21.20 -5.34
C SER A 466 8.27 -21.33 -5.98
N ASN A 467 8.10 -22.31 -6.89
CA ASN A 467 6.95 -22.44 -7.77
C ASN A 467 6.59 -21.07 -8.40
N GLY A 468 7.59 -20.35 -8.91
CA GLY A 468 7.45 -19.04 -9.57
C GLY A 468 7.01 -17.86 -8.67
N ASN A 469 7.08 -17.98 -7.34
CA ASN A 469 6.76 -16.87 -6.43
C ASN A 469 7.86 -15.79 -6.49
N GLY A 470 7.49 -14.55 -6.83
CA GLY A 470 8.47 -13.48 -7.05
C GLY A 470 9.30 -13.11 -5.82
N THR A 471 8.68 -13.07 -4.64
CA THR A 471 9.40 -12.78 -3.38
C THR A 471 10.33 -13.93 -3.00
N GLU A 472 9.88 -15.18 -3.13
CA GLU A 472 10.72 -16.35 -2.83
C GLU A 472 11.89 -16.45 -3.81
N MET A 473 11.65 -16.23 -5.12
CA MET A 473 12.74 -16.17 -6.10
C MET A 473 13.74 -15.08 -5.75
N ARG A 474 13.29 -13.87 -5.39
CA ARG A 474 14.19 -12.78 -4.97
C ARG A 474 15.11 -13.19 -3.82
N TYR A 475 14.58 -13.92 -2.82
CA TYR A 475 15.37 -14.38 -1.69
C TYR A 475 16.24 -15.60 -1.99
N LEU A 476 15.78 -16.53 -2.81
CA LEU A 476 16.47 -17.80 -3.06
C LEU A 476 17.57 -17.69 -4.11
N VAL A 477 17.39 -16.82 -5.11
CA VAL A 477 18.34 -16.68 -6.23
C VAL A 477 19.76 -16.30 -5.75
N PRO A 478 19.95 -15.37 -4.79
CA PRO A 478 21.29 -15.06 -4.25
C PRO A 478 22.01 -16.24 -3.59
N PHE A 479 21.29 -17.28 -3.16
CA PHE A 479 21.86 -18.46 -2.52
C PHE A 479 22.13 -19.62 -3.49
N MET A 480 22.01 -19.40 -4.81
CA MET A 480 22.43 -20.41 -5.80
C MET A 480 23.90 -20.79 -5.57
N ARG A 481 24.17 -22.10 -5.63
CA ARG A 481 25.50 -22.70 -5.49
C ARG A 481 25.74 -23.71 -6.60
#